data_AF-A0A7C3M4H9-F1
#
_entry.id   AF-A0A7C3M4H9-F1
#
_cell.length_a   1.000
_cell.length_b   1.000
_cell.length_c   1.000
_cell.angle_alpha   90.00
_cell.angle_beta   90.00
_cell.angle_gamma   90.00
#
_symmetry.space_group_name_H-M   'P 1'
#
loop_
_entity.id
_entity.type
_entity.pdbx_description
1 polymer ?
#
loop_
_entity_poly.entity_id
_entity_poly.type
_entity_poly.pdbx_seq_one_letter_code
_entity_poly.pdbx_strand_id
1 'polypeptide(L)'
;MIFAKIDFINLLPFYVYIKKNLPSSRQKQIIEYKKSYPSKINKKFKKRQIDGAFISSIKSKNCTCSDIGIIAQNEVLSVLALKGEYQKDFQSDTSNVLAQILNINGEIIIGDKALIYYFQNKESNDFKDLAALWNKEYKLPFVFARLCFNKYDETFLKTSEKFVQYKVKIPQYILKKYAKRSGLSSKQILFYLEKITYSINHKEKLALKKFFILAKENNGNF
;
A
#
# COMPACT_ATOMS: atom_id res chain seq x y z
N MET A 1 -15.54 -14.64 5.08
CA MET A 1 -14.12 -14.34 5.35
C MET A 1 -13.96 -13.21 6.38
N ILE A 2 -12.94 -13.27 7.25
CA ILE A 2 -12.45 -12.18 8.12
C ILE A 2 -11.36 -11.40 7.37
N PHE A 3 -11.76 -10.32 6.69
CA PHE A 3 -10.83 -9.44 6.00
C PHE A 3 -10.41 -8.26 6.89
N ALA A 4 -9.10 -8.02 7.02
CA ALA A 4 -8.58 -6.92 7.83
C ALA A 4 -8.32 -5.67 6.98
N LYS A 5 -8.74 -4.52 7.51
CA LYS A 5 -8.67 -3.22 6.83
C LYS A 5 -7.47 -2.40 7.31
N ILE A 6 -6.60 -1.99 6.39
CA ILE A 6 -5.62 -0.91 6.60
C ILE A 6 -6.29 0.41 6.19
N ASP A 7 -6.45 1.35 7.11
CA ASP A 7 -7.24 2.58 6.87
C ASP A 7 -6.42 3.78 6.34
N PHE A 8 -5.59 3.53 5.33
CA PHE A 8 -4.84 4.55 4.61
C PHE A 8 -5.62 5.12 3.42
N ILE A 9 -5.28 6.35 3.02
CA ILE A 9 -5.90 7.02 1.89
C ILE A 9 -5.74 6.19 0.61
N ASN A 10 -4.58 5.54 0.39
CA ASN A 10 -4.31 4.72 -0.79
C ASN A 10 -5.20 3.48 -0.96
N LEU A 11 -5.97 3.07 0.05
CA LEU A 11 -6.91 1.96 -0.06
C LEU A 11 -8.36 2.44 -0.08
N LEU A 12 -8.58 3.75 -0.07
CA LEU A 12 -9.90 4.35 -0.13
C LEU A 12 -10.70 3.90 -1.35
N PRO A 13 -10.16 3.90 -2.59
CA PRO A 13 -10.88 3.39 -3.75
C PRO A 13 -11.31 1.93 -3.58
N PHE A 14 -10.42 1.08 -3.05
CA PHE A 14 -10.70 -0.34 -2.83
C PHE A 14 -11.85 -0.52 -1.83
N TYR A 15 -11.82 0.12 -0.67
CA TYR A 15 -12.88 -0.07 0.33
C TYR A 15 -14.22 0.50 -0.09
N VAL A 16 -14.23 1.63 -0.81
CA VAL A 16 -15.46 2.18 -1.39
C VAL A 16 -16.08 1.18 -2.37
N TYR A 17 -15.25 0.58 -3.23
CA TYR A 17 -15.70 -0.43 -4.18
C TYR A 17 -16.21 -1.70 -3.48
N ILE A 18 -15.43 -2.26 -2.57
CA ILE A 18 -15.77 -3.49 -1.85
C ILE A 18 -17.05 -3.31 -1.03
N LYS A 19 -17.21 -2.17 -0.33
CA LYS A 19 -18.44 -1.87 0.43
C LYS A 19 -19.67 -1.79 -0.46
N LYS A 20 -19.53 -1.24 -1.68
CA LYS A 20 -20.63 -1.13 -2.65
C LYS A 20 -21.00 -2.50 -3.24
N ASN A 21 -20.00 -3.30 -3.63
CA ASN A 21 -20.22 -4.49 -4.47
C ASN A 21 -20.28 -5.81 -3.71
N LEU A 22 -19.82 -5.89 -2.46
CA LEU A 22 -20.04 -7.11 -1.67
C LEU A 22 -21.53 -7.31 -1.39
N PRO A 23 -22.08 -8.53 -1.55
CA PRO A 23 -23.48 -8.79 -1.24
C PRO A 23 -23.72 -8.88 0.27
N SER A 24 -22.76 -9.44 1.03
CA SER A 24 -22.96 -9.74 2.46
C SER A 24 -22.76 -8.52 3.37
N SER A 25 -23.84 -8.06 4.01
CA SER A 25 -23.79 -7.02 5.04
C SER A 25 -22.91 -7.40 6.23
N ARG A 26 -22.92 -8.67 6.64
CA ARG A 26 -22.05 -9.18 7.71
C ARG A 26 -20.57 -9.03 7.38
N GLN A 27 -20.17 -9.38 6.15
CA GLN A 27 -18.78 -9.22 5.72
C GLN A 27 -18.36 -7.74 5.72
N LYS A 28 -19.23 -6.84 5.27
CA LYS A 28 -18.98 -5.39 5.29
C LYS A 28 -18.71 -4.88 6.71
N GLN A 29 -19.51 -5.32 7.69
CA GLN A 29 -19.33 -4.92 9.09
C GLN A 29 -18.02 -5.45 9.67
N ILE A 30 -17.67 -6.71 9.38
CA ILE A 30 -16.41 -7.31 9.82
C ILE A 30 -15.20 -6.53 9.30
N ILE A 31 -15.22 -6.14 8.01
CA ILE A 31 -14.14 -5.34 7.40
C ILE A 31 -13.93 -4.03 8.15
N GLU A 32 -15.00 -3.31 8.46
CA GLU A 32 -14.90 -2.04 9.17
C GLU A 32 -14.49 -2.20 10.64
N TYR A 33 -14.93 -3.28 11.29
CA TYR A 33 -14.55 -3.58 12.67
C TYR A 33 -13.08 -4.02 12.79
N LYS A 34 -12.57 -4.81 11.84
CA LYS A 34 -11.21 -5.37 11.86
C LYS A 34 -10.17 -4.43 11.23
N LYS A 35 -10.29 -3.12 11.47
CA LYS A 35 -9.32 -2.11 11.00
C LYS A 35 -8.08 -2.02 11.90
N SER A 36 -6.90 -1.86 11.30
CA SER A 36 -5.64 -1.64 12.02
C SER A 36 -4.56 -1.05 11.12
N TYR A 37 -3.34 -0.89 11.64
CA TYR A 37 -2.17 -0.47 10.87
C TYR A 37 -1.42 -1.67 10.26
N PRO A 38 -0.58 -1.48 9.21
CA PRO A 38 -0.03 -2.57 8.40
C PRO A 38 0.75 -3.61 9.21
N SER A 39 1.71 -3.20 10.06
CA SER A 39 2.54 -4.17 10.78
C SER A 39 1.75 -5.04 11.78
N LYS A 40 0.64 -4.55 12.36
CA LYS A 40 -0.28 -5.38 13.17
C LYS A 40 -1.11 -6.33 12.32
N ILE A 41 -1.53 -5.91 11.13
CA ILE A 41 -2.25 -6.76 10.18
C ILE A 41 -1.34 -7.87 9.65
N ASN A 42 -0.10 -7.59 9.29
CA ASN A 42 0.90 -8.58 8.89
C ASN A 42 1.08 -9.66 9.98
N LYS A 43 1.21 -9.27 11.26
CA LYS A 43 1.32 -10.21 12.39
C LYS A 43 0.08 -11.10 12.51
N LYS A 44 -1.13 -10.53 12.40
CA LYS A 44 -2.39 -11.28 12.45
C LYS A 44 -2.52 -12.24 11.27
N PHE A 45 -2.13 -11.80 10.07
CA PHE A 45 -2.15 -12.60 8.86
C PHE A 45 -1.21 -13.80 8.99
N LYS A 46 0.04 -13.59 9.42
CA LYS A 46 1.01 -14.67 9.64
C LYS A 46 0.52 -15.71 10.66
N LYS A 47 -0.17 -15.25 11.72
CA LYS A 47 -0.80 -16.11 12.74
C LYS A 47 -2.12 -16.75 12.31
N ARG A 48 -2.55 -16.57 11.04
CA ARG A 48 -3.84 -17.06 10.51
C ARG A 48 -5.06 -16.61 11.33
N GLN A 49 -4.97 -15.46 12.01
CA GLN A 49 -6.08 -14.88 12.77
C GLN A 49 -7.04 -14.06 11.90
N ILE A 50 -6.64 -13.80 10.66
CA ILE A 50 -7.43 -13.13 9.63
C ILE A 50 -7.27 -13.92 8.34
N ASP A 51 -8.32 -13.88 7.51
CA ASP A 51 -8.42 -14.68 6.31
C ASP A 51 -7.87 -13.94 5.07
N GLY A 52 -7.88 -12.60 5.07
CA GLY A 52 -7.37 -11.80 3.96
C GLY A 52 -7.02 -10.37 4.37
N ALA A 53 -6.03 -9.79 3.70
CA ALA A 53 -5.60 -8.39 3.88
C ALA A 53 -4.64 -7.94 2.76
N PHE A 54 -4.41 -6.64 2.67
CA PHE A 54 -3.21 -6.13 1.99
C PHE A 54 -1.99 -6.39 2.87
N ILE A 55 -1.04 -7.17 2.35
CA ILE A 55 0.19 -7.56 3.02
C ILE A 55 1.36 -6.90 2.30
N SER A 56 2.30 -6.36 3.06
CA SER A 56 3.48 -5.70 2.50
C SER A 56 4.25 -6.66 1.58
N SER A 57 4.76 -6.16 0.46
CA SER A 57 5.39 -7.00 -0.58
C SER A 57 6.47 -7.92 -0.01
N ILE A 58 7.34 -7.41 0.86
CA ILE A 58 8.40 -8.21 1.48
C ILE A 58 7.85 -9.39 2.32
N LYS A 59 6.66 -9.24 2.92
CA LYS A 59 6.03 -10.29 3.75
C LYS A 59 5.09 -11.19 2.97
N SER A 60 4.83 -10.91 1.70
CA SER A 60 3.86 -11.65 0.87
C SER A 60 4.51 -12.59 -0.17
N LYS A 61 5.84 -12.71 -0.17
CA LYS A 61 6.59 -13.56 -1.13
C LYS A 61 6.07 -15.00 -1.16
N ASN A 62 5.82 -15.58 0.01
CA ASN A 62 5.37 -16.97 0.18
C ASN A 62 3.87 -17.06 0.54
N CYS A 63 3.09 -16.03 0.21
CA CYS A 63 1.65 -15.99 0.49
C CYS A 63 0.85 -16.21 -0.79
N THR A 64 -0.34 -16.78 -0.65
CA THR A 64 -1.34 -16.79 -1.72
C THR A 64 -1.90 -15.39 -1.88
N CYS A 65 -1.69 -14.75 -3.03
CA CYS A 65 -2.13 -13.39 -3.30
C CYS A 65 -2.72 -13.29 -4.70
N SER A 66 -3.67 -12.37 -4.88
CA SER A 66 -4.21 -12.03 -6.20
C SER A 66 -3.26 -11.08 -6.95
N ASP A 67 -3.62 -10.80 -8.21
CA ASP A 67 -2.96 -9.79 -9.04
C ASP A 67 -3.41 -8.36 -8.71
N ILE A 68 -3.63 -8.08 -7.42
CA ILE A 68 -4.03 -6.77 -6.89
C ILE A 68 -3.02 -6.32 -5.84
N GLY A 69 -2.58 -5.07 -5.92
CA GLY A 69 -1.62 -4.49 -4.99
C GLY A 69 -1.74 -2.98 -4.85
N ILE A 70 -0.79 -2.39 -4.12
CA ILE A 70 -0.60 -0.93 -4.05
C ILE A 70 0.67 -0.62 -4.82
N ILE A 71 0.56 0.09 -5.93
CA ILE A 71 1.62 0.15 -6.95
C ILE A 71 1.87 1.59 -7.34
N ALA A 72 3.13 2.00 -7.33
CA ALA A 72 3.59 3.25 -7.89
C ALA A 72 4.30 2.99 -9.21
N GLN A 73 3.85 3.63 -10.28
CA GLN A 73 4.48 3.50 -11.59
C GLN A 73 5.78 4.29 -11.65
N ASN A 74 5.79 5.51 -11.09
CA ASN A 74 6.95 6.38 -10.95
C ASN A 74 7.09 6.79 -9.47
N GLU A 75 6.65 7.99 -9.09
CA GLU A 75 6.57 8.44 -7.68
C GLU A 75 5.29 8.00 -6.96
N VAL A 76 5.30 8.00 -5.61
CA VAL A 76 4.15 7.59 -4.78
C VAL A 76 3.72 8.63 -3.75
N LEU A 77 4.51 9.66 -3.48
CA LEU A 77 4.29 10.79 -2.56
C LEU A 77 4.10 10.43 -1.07
N SER A 78 3.96 9.15 -0.75
CA SER A 78 3.58 8.64 0.58
C SER A 78 4.56 7.61 1.12
N VAL A 79 5.75 7.53 0.53
CA VAL A 79 6.88 6.74 1.01
C VAL A 79 8.14 7.58 0.77
N LEU A 80 8.57 8.28 1.82
CA LEU A 80 9.63 9.27 1.75
C LEU A 80 10.79 8.88 2.67
N ALA A 81 12.00 9.25 2.24
CA ALA A 81 13.18 9.30 3.10
C ALA A 81 13.50 10.78 3.37
N LEU A 82 13.37 11.20 4.62
CA LEU A 82 13.73 12.55 5.07
C LEU A 82 15.24 12.66 5.23
N LYS A 83 15.80 13.83 4.92
CA LYS A 83 17.24 14.09 5.06
C LYS A 83 17.69 13.88 6.52
N GLY A 84 18.74 13.08 6.72
CA GLY A 84 19.31 12.82 8.04
C GLY A 84 19.88 11.42 8.18
N GLU A 85 20.05 10.98 9.42
CA GLU A 85 20.45 9.61 9.74
C GLU A 85 19.33 8.62 9.46
N TYR A 86 19.71 7.38 9.17
CA TYR A 86 18.75 6.32 8.90
C TYR A 86 17.89 6.01 10.13
N GLN A 87 16.57 6.14 9.97
CA GLN A 87 15.61 5.68 10.96
C GLN A 87 14.49 4.89 10.28
N LYS A 88 14.20 3.71 10.83
CA LYS A 88 13.20 2.79 10.28
C LYS A 88 11.77 3.24 10.63
N ASP A 89 10.86 3.11 9.67
CA ASP A 89 9.42 3.25 9.95
C ASP A 89 8.87 1.95 10.56
N PHE A 90 8.32 2.00 11.78
CA PHE A 90 7.77 0.83 12.46
C PHE A 90 6.50 0.25 11.81
N GLN A 91 5.86 0.99 10.91
CA GLN A 91 4.65 0.59 10.20
C GLN A 91 4.95 -0.14 8.89
N SER A 92 6.18 -0.09 8.34
CA SER A 92 6.49 -0.66 7.01
C SER A 92 7.81 -1.42 6.93
N ASP A 93 7.72 -2.75 6.86
CA ASP A 93 8.89 -3.58 6.54
C ASP A 93 9.38 -3.37 5.09
N THR A 94 8.47 -3.24 4.12
CA THR A 94 8.84 -3.12 2.69
C THR A 94 9.62 -1.84 2.42
N SER A 95 9.18 -0.71 2.97
CA SER A 95 9.81 0.59 2.72
C SER A 95 11.20 0.70 3.36
N ASN A 96 11.38 0.08 4.53
CA ASN A 96 12.70 0.01 5.19
C ASN A 96 13.69 -0.78 4.34
N VAL A 97 13.28 -1.94 3.81
CA VAL A 97 14.12 -2.75 2.91
C VAL A 97 14.39 -2.03 1.60
N LEU A 98 13.40 -1.33 1.04
CA LEU A 98 13.59 -0.53 -0.17
C LEU A 98 14.64 0.56 0.02
N ALA A 99 14.63 1.27 1.15
CA ALA A 99 15.63 2.29 1.46
C ALA A 99 17.04 1.71 1.53
N GLN A 100 17.20 0.51 2.11
CA GLN A 100 18.48 -0.20 2.17
C GLN A 100 18.97 -0.60 0.77
N ILE A 101 18.11 -1.18 -0.08
CA ILE A 101 18.45 -1.55 -1.46
C ILE A 101 18.92 -0.33 -2.27
N LEU A 102 18.29 0.83 -2.05
CA LEU A 102 18.62 2.08 -2.74
C LEU A 102 19.79 2.83 -2.08
N ASN A 103 20.39 2.29 -1.01
CA ASN A 103 21.44 2.94 -0.21
C ASN A 103 21.07 4.37 0.23
N ILE A 104 19.82 4.56 0.66
CA ILE A 104 19.31 5.86 1.11
C ILE A 104 19.39 5.96 2.64
N ASN A 105 20.20 6.89 3.10
CA ASN A 105 20.20 7.36 4.49
C ASN A 105 19.06 8.38 4.69
N GLY A 106 18.43 8.33 5.86
CA GLY A 106 17.32 9.21 6.21
C GLY A 106 16.23 8.55 7.05
N GLU A 107 15.40 9.37 7.69
CA GLU A 107 14.21 8.87 8.38
C GLU A 107 13.16 8.43 7.36
N ILE A 108 12.76 7.17 7.41
CA ILE A 108 11.72 6.63 6.54
C ILE A 108 10.36 6.95 7.15
N ILE A 109 9.49 7.57 6.36
CA ILE A 109 8.11 7.81 6.72
C ILE A 109 7.17 7.30 5.63
N ILE A 110 6.05 6.68 6.03
CA ILE A 110 5.08 6.11 5.10
C ILE A 110 3.62 6.49 5.37
N GLY A 111 2.76 6.25 4.39
CA GLY A 111 1.30 6.38 4.52
C GLY A 111 0.84 7.83 4.62
N ASP A 112 -0.28 8.04 5.30
CA ASP A 112 -0.92 9.36 5.38
C ASP A 112 0.00 10.43 5.99
N LYS A 113 0.85 10.08 6.97
CA LYS A 113 1.83 11.03 7.56
C LYS A 113 2.86 11.52 6.54
N ALA A 114 3.35 10.62 5.69
CA ALA A 114 4.30 10.96 4.63
C ALA A 114 3.64 11.81 3.56
N LEU A 115 2.38 11.51 3.22
CA LEU A 115 1.62 12.32 2.28
C LEU A 115 1.37 13.74 2.78
N ILE A 116 1.04 13.89 4.07
CA ILE A 116 0.88 15.21 4.70
C ILE A 116 2.20 15.98 4.63
N TYR A 117 3.30 15.34 5.02
CA TYR A 117 4.63 15.92 4.97
C TYR A 117 5.00 16.37 3.55
N TYR A 118 4.73 15.53 2.54
CA TYR A 118 4.95 15.85 1.13
C TYR A 118 4.30 17.18 0.74
N PHE A 119 3.02 17.36 1.04
CA PHE A 119 2.31 18.58 0.64
C PHE A 119 2.71 19.82 1.44
N GLN A 120 3.14 19.65 2.69
CA GLN A 120 3.64 20.74 3.53
C GLN A 120 5.02 21.22 3.08
N ASN A 121 5.84 20.33 2.54
CA ASN A 121 7.26 20.58 2.27
C ASN A 121 7.63 20.40 0.79
N LYS A 122 6.67 20.39 -0.14
CA LYS A 122 6.90 20.07 -1.56
C LYS A 122 7.93 20.96 -2.28
N GLU A 123 8.15 22.17 -1.78
CA GLU A 123 9.15 23.12 -2.31
C GLU A 123 10.53 22.94 -1.66
N SER A 124 10.63 22.13 -0.61
CA SER A 124 11.90 21.79 0.05
C SER A 124 12.59 20.65 -0.68
N ASN A 125 13.93 20.60 -0.59
CA ASN A 125 14.74 19.47 -1.05
C ASN A 125 15.04 18.48 0.09
N ASP A 126 14.20 18.45 1.13
CA ASP A 126 14.48 17.76 2.39
C ASP A 126 14.01 16.31 2.44
N PHE A 127 13.44 15.79 1.35
CA PHE A 127 13.04 14.41 1.25
C PHE A 127 13.23 13.82 -0.15
N LYS A 128 13.28 12.50 -0.21
CA LYS A 128 13.31 11.73 -1.46
C LYS A 128 12.17 10.73 -1.49
N ASP A 129 11.47 10.63 -2.61
CA ASP A 129 10.44 9.62 -2.84
C ASP A 129 11.10 8.28 -3.22
N LEU A 130 10.88 7.22 -2.43
CA LEU A 130 11.54 5.94 -2.67
C LEU A 130 11.05 5.22 -3.93
N ALA A 131 9.79 5.42 -4.34
CA ALA A 131 9.29 4.85 -5.59
C ALA A 131 9.93 5.55 -6.81
N ALA A 132 10.06 6.87 -6.74
CA ALA A 132 10.73 7.65 -7.78
C ALA A 132 12.19 7.22 -7.95
N LEU A 133 12.91 7.04 -6.84
CA LEU A 133 14.29 6.53 -6.86
C LEU A 133 14.39 5.12 -7.43
N TRP A 134 13.49 4.22 -7.02
CA TRP A 134 13.42 2.87 -7.58
C TRP A 134 13.18 2.87 -9.08
N ASN A 135 12.21 3.67 -9.56
CA ASN A 135 11.92 3.78 -10.98
C ASN A 135 13.11 4.39 -11.73
N LYS A 136 13.78 5.40 -11.17
CA LYS A 136 14.98 6.00 -11.77
C LYS A 136 16.06 4.96 -12.01
N GLU A 137 16.34 4.13 -11.01
CA GLU A 137 17.39 3.11 -11.01
C GLU A 137 17.05 1.92 -11.92
N TYR A 138 15.85 1.35 -11.76
CA TYR A 138 15.52 0.06 -12.37
C TYR A 138 14.52 0.13 -13.53
N LYS A 139 13.95 1.31 -13.81
CA LYS A 139 12.91 1.54 -14.84
C LYS A 139 11.65 0.66 -14.66
N LEU A 140 11.40 0.25 -13.42
CA LEU A 140 10.30 -0.62 -13.04
C LEU A 140 9.36 0.07 -12.06
N PRO A 141 8.05 -0.26 -12.06
CA PRO A 141 7.14 0.18 -11.01
C PRO A 141 7.57 -0.43 -9.67
N PHE A 142 7.06 0.11 -8.57
CA PHE A 142 7.24 -0.50 -7.26
C PHE A 142 5.90 -0.97 -6.69
N VAL A 143 5.86 -2.24 -6.26
CA VAL A 143 4.70 -2.83 -5.60
C VAL A 143 4.94 -2.79 -4.09
N PHE A 144 4.17 -2.00 -3.36
CA PHE A 144 4.32 -1.83 -1.90
C PHE A 144 3.63 -2.92 -1.08
N ALA A 145 2.46 -3.35 -1.54
CA ALA A 145 1.65 -4.38 -0.90
C ALA A 145 0.87 -5.18 -1.93
N ARG A 146 0.48 -6.40 -1.55
CA ARG A 146 -0.32 -7.33 -2.36
C ARG A 146 -1.55 -7.76 -1.56
N LEU A 147 -2.67 -7.96 -2.25
CA LEU A 147 -3.88 -8.50 -1.65
C LEU A 147 -3.72 -10.02 -1.46
N CYS A 148 -3.60 -10.47 -0.22
CA CYS A 148 -3.27 -11.85 0.11
C CYS A 148 -4.33 -12.52 0.99
N PHE A 149 -4.36 -13.85 0.94
CA PHE A 149 -5.39 -14.69 1.53
C PHE A 149 -4.79 -15.91 2.25
N ASN A 150 -5.29 -16.20 3.44
CA ASN A 150 -5.08 -17.47 4.16
C ASN A 150 -6.23 -18.44 3.92
N LYS A 151 -7.43 -17.92 3.61
CA LYS A 151 -8.62 -18.71 3.32
C LYS A 151 -9.27 -18.20 2.04
N TYR A 152 -9.61 -19.14 1.16
CA TYR A 152 -10.27 -18.86 -0.09
C TYR A 152 -11.74 -18.45 0.15
N ASP A 153 -12.15 -17.33 -0.45
CA ASP A 153 -13.54 -16.85 -0.50
C ASP A 153 -13.79 -16.41 -1.95
N GLU A 154 -14.42 -17.30 -2.73
CA GLU A 154 -14.63 -17.11 -4.17
C GLU A 154 -15.38 -15.81 -4.49
N THR A 155 -16.40 -15.50 -3.69
CA THR A 155 -17.24 -14.31 -3.89
C THR A 155 -16.42 -13.05 -3.69
N PHE A 156 -15.62 -13.00 -2.62
CA PHE A 156 -14.75 -11.86 -2.36
C PHE A 156 -13.65 -11.72 -3.42
N LEU A 157 -13.06 -12.83 -3.87
CA LEU A 157 -12.02 -12.82 -4.90
C LEU A 157 -12.56 -12.31 -6.24
N LYS A 158 -13.66 -12.87 -6.73
CA LYS A 158 -14.32 -12.40 -7.97
C LYS A 158 -14.71 -10.93 -7.88
N THR A 159 -15.18 -10.49 -6.71
CA THR A 159 -15.49 -9.06 -6.48
C THR A 159 -14.21 -8.22 -6.52
N SER A 160 -13.15 -8.66 -5.86
CA SER A 160 -11.88 -7.93 -5.83
C SER A 160 -11.22 -7.87 -7.20
N GLU A 161 -11.25 -8.92 -8.01
CA GLU A 161 -10.68 -8.92 -9.36
C GLU A 161 -11.37 -7.91 -10.28
N LYS A 162 -12.68 -7.70 -10.10
CA LYS A 162 -13.41 -6.66 -10.84
C LYS A 162 -13.03 -5.25 -10.41
N PHE A 163 -12.49 -5.02 -9.21
CA PHE A 163 -12.11 -3.67 -8.75
C PHE A 163 -11.12 -2.99 -9.70
N VAL A 164 -10.11 -3.72 -10.18
CA VAL A 164 -9.06 -3.14 -11.04
C VAL A 164 -9.55 -2.79 -12.46
N GLN A 165 -10.74 -3.23 -12.84
CA GLN A 165 -11.36 -2.96 -14.14
C GLN A 165 -12.11 -1.62 -14.17
N TYR A 166 -12.38 -0.99 -13.01
CA TYR A 166 -13.20 0.20 -12.92
C TYR A 166 -12.49 1.36 -12.19
N LYS A 167 -12.62 2.57 -12.73
CA LYS A 167 -12.25 3.79 -12.00
C LYS A 167 -13.30 4.09 -10.92
N VAL A 168 -12.94 3.86 -9.66
CA VAL A 168 -13.85 4.06 -8.52
C VAL A 168 -14.04 5.55 -8.23
N LYS A 169 -15.29 6.02 -8.31
CA LYS A 169 -15.66 7.37 -7.84
C LYS A 169 -15.87 7.35 -6.32
N ILE A 170 -15.18 8.24 -5.62
CA ILE A 170 -15.28 8.35 -4.16
C ILE A 170 -16.43 9.32 -3.82
N PRO A 171 -17.44 8.89 -3.04
CA PRO A 171 -18.50 9.77 -2.57
C PRO A 171 -17.95 10.98 -1.79
N GLN A 172 -18.49 12.16 -2.04
CA GLN A 172 -17.99 13.42 -1.49
C GLN A 172 -17.94 13.43 0.04
N TYR A 173 -18.93 12.84 0.72
CA TYR A 173 -18.95 12.76 2.19
C TYR A 173 -17.80 11.92 2.75
N ILE A 174 -17.40 10.85 2.04
CA ILE A 174 -16.24 10.02 2.41
C ILE A 174 -14.97 10.83 2.17
N LEU A 175 -14.82 11.45 0.99
CA LEU A 175 -13.65 12.25 0.67
C LEU A 175 -13.43 13.39 1.69
N LYS A 176 -14.50 14.11 2.06
CA LYS A 176 -14.47 15.16 3.09
C LYS A 176 -14.05 14.62 4.46
N LYS A 177 -14.42 13.39 4.82
CA LYS A 177 -14.00 12.75 6.06
C LYS A 177 -12.49 12.51 6.10
N TYR A 178 -11.90 12.00 5.02
CA TYR A 178 -10.45 11.79 4.94
C TYR A 178 -9.71 13.13 4.88
N ALA A 179 -10.23 14.11 4.12
CA ALA A 179 -9.68 15.47 4.08
C ALA A 179 -9.62 16.10 5.48
N LYS A 180 -10.71 16.04 6.25
CA LYS A 180 -10.74 16.55 7.63
C LYS A 180 -9.75 15.81 8.54
N ARG A 181 -9.61 14.48 8.37
CA ARG A 181 -8.70 13.67 9.19
C ARG A 181 -7.23 13.99 8.94
N SER A 182 -6.83 14.18 7.67
CA SER A 182 -5.43 14.39 7.30
C SER A 182 -5.03 15.86 7.23
N GLY A 183 -5.98 16.80 7.27
CA GLY A 183 -5.73 18.22 6.99
C GLY A 183 -5.43 18.51 5.52
N LEU A 184 -5.57 17.51 4.63
CA LEU A 184 -5.38 17.68 3.19
C LEU A 184 -6.69 18.12 2.54
N SER A 185 -6.58 18.92 1.48
CA SER A 185 -7.73 19.22 0.63
C SER A 185 -8.18 17.98 -0.14
N SER A 186 -9.47 17.93 -0.48
CA SER A 186 -10.02 16.91 -1.37
C SER A 186 -9.26 16.80 -2.70
N LYS A 187 -8.77 17.93 -3.24
CA LYS A 187 -7.98 17.98 -4.47
C LYS A 187 -6.63 17.28 -4.31
N GLN A 188 -5.93 17.52 -3.20
CA GLN A 188 -4.66 16.84 -2.88
C GLN A 188 -4.84 15.33 -2.72
N ILE A 189 -5.91 14.89 -2.06
CA ILE A 189 -6.22 13.46 -1.94
C ILE A 189 -6.49 12.83 -3.31
N LEU A 190 -7.29 13.48 -4.16
CA LEU A 190 -7.57 12.97 -5.50
C LEU A 190 -6.32 12.90 -6.37
N PHE A 191 -5.49 13.95 -6.34
CA PHE A 191 -4.19 13.96 -7.02
C PHE A 191 -3.27 12.83 -6.56
N TYR A 192 -3.19 12.60 -5.25
CA TYR A 192 -2.43 11.49 -4.70
C TYR A 192 -2.93 10.12 -5.21
N LEU A 193 -4.25 9.91 -5.23
CA LEU A 193 -4.83 8.66 -5.69
C LEU A 193 -4.57 8.37 -7.17
N GLU A 194 -4.32 9.40 -7.99
CA GLU A 194 -3.91 9.24 -9.39
C GLU A 194 -2.48 8.69 -9.54
N LYS A 195 -1.64 8.81 -8.50
CA LYS A 195 -0.28 8.24 -8.48
C LYS A 195 -0.27 6.74 -8.18
N ILE A 196 -1.42 6.16 -7.85
CA ILE A 196 -1.53 4.78 -7.38
C ILE A 196 -2.32 3.94 -8.37
N THR A 197 -1.71 2.84 -8.76
CA THR A 197 -2.35 1.79 -9.55
C THR A 197 -2.49 0.53 -8.70
N TYR A 198 -3.42 -0.36 -9.09
CA TYR A 198 -3.72 -1.55 -8.30
C TYR A 198 -3.56 -2.87 -9.03
N SER A 199 -3.49 -2.88 -10.37
CA SER A 199 -3.34 -4.11 -11.15
C SER A 199 -1.89 -4.56 -11.21
N ILE A 200 -1.61 -5.80 -10.80
CA ILE A 200 -0.29 -6.41 -10.91
C ILE A 200 -0.23 -7.15 -12.25
N ASN A 201 0.35 -6.51 -13.26
CA ASN A 201 0.52 -7.10 -14.59
C ASN A 201 1.95 -7.64 -14.76
N HIS A 202 2.37 -7.91 -15.99
CA HIS A 202 3.69 -8.46 -16.30
C HIS A 202 4.84 -7.60 -15.74
N LYS A 203 4.77 -6.27 -15.91
CA LYS A 203 5.83 -5.34 -15.46
C LYS A 203 5.94 -5.30 -13.93
N GLU A 204 4.82 -5.35 -13.23
CA GLU A 204 4.75 -5.37 -11.76
C GLU A 204 5.21 -6.70 -11.18
N LYS A 205 4.94 -7.83 -11.87
CA LYS A 205 5.49 -9.15 -11.51
C LYS A 205 7.01 -9.16 -11.66
N LEU A 206 7.54 -8.58 -12.74
CA LEU A 206 8.98 -8.41 -12.94
C LEU A 206 9.61 -7.54 -11.85
N ALA A 207 8.96 -6.43 -11.49
CA ALA A 207 9.39 -5.56 -10.40
C ALA A 207 9.44 -6.28 -9.05
N LEU A 208 8.39 -7.04 -8.71
CA LEU A 208 8.35 -7.86 -7.49
C LEU A 208 9.49 -8.87 -7.45
N LYS A 209 9.72 -9.59 -8.56
CA LYS A 209 10.82 -10.55 -8.66
C LYS A 209 12.17 -9.88 -8.42
N LYS A 210 12.42 -8.74 -9.06
CA LYS A 210 13.66 -7.97 -8.87
C LYS A 210 13.82 -7.49 -7.43
N PHE A 211 12.78 -6.94 -6.83
CA PHE A 211 12.78 -6.52 -5.43
C PHE A 211 13.10 -7.69 -4.48
N PHE A 212 12.53 -8.87 -4.70
CA PHE A 212 12.79 -10.05 -3.85
C PHE A 212 14.20 -10.62 -4.00
N ILE A 213 14.83 -10.48 -5.16
CA ILE A 213 16.23 -10.88 -5.38
C ILE A 213 17.13 -9.92 -4.59
N LEU A 214 17.00 -8.62 -4.85
CA LEU A 214 17.81 -7.57 -4.20
C LEU A 214 17.64 -7.56 -2.68
N ALA A 215 16.42 -7.78 -2.19
CA ALA A 215 16.18 -7.87 -0.76
C ALA A 215 16.96 -9.05 -0.16
N LYS A 216 17.03 -10.20 -0.84
CA LYS A 216 17.73 -11.42 -0.36
C LYS A 216 19.22 -11.19 -0.24
N GLU A 217 19.78 -10.47 -1.21
CA GLU A 217 21.19 -10.10 -1.24
C GLU A 217 21.55 -9.14 -0.10
N ASN A 218 20.68 -8.19 0.24
CA ASN A 218 20.96 -7.17 1.25
C ASN A 218 20.68 -7.61 2.71
N ASN A 219 19.69 -8.46 2.95
CA ASN A 219 19.17 -8.73 4.31
C ASN A 219 19.12 -10.21 4.73
N GLY A 220 19.65 -11.13 3.91
CA GLY A 220 19.51 -12.57 4.15
C GLY A 220 18.06 -13.07 3.93
N ASN A 221 17.71 -14.25 4.45
CA ASN A 221 16.37 -14.84 4.28
C ASN A 221 15.31 -14.09 5.13
N PHE A 222 14.22 -13.61 4.49
CA PHE A 222 13.05 -12.94 5.11
C PHE A 222 11.72 -13.63 4.83
#